data_AF-A0AAV4V799-F1
#
_entry.id   AF-A0AAV4V799-F1
#
_cell.length_a   1.000
_cell.length_b   1.000
_cell.length_c   1.000
_cell.angle_alpha   90.00
_cell.angle_beta   90.00
_cell.angle_gamma   90.00
#
_symmetry.space_group_name_H-M   'P 1'
#
loop_
_entity.id
_entity.type
_entity.pdbx_description
1 polymer ?
#
loop_
_entity_poly.entity_id
_entity_poly.type
_entity_poly.pdbx_seq_one_letter_code
_entity_poly.pdbx_strand_id
1 'polypeptide(L)'
;MRKDRDYFPVVLASPEKCRTEKEIGPTEQLDFKLHIMNNKVEAPAKKFEPFYVKFPSYIKEMKDRERTRNQKQSKMYHLVKYNCYKSFLNIREEEKEKSKLKKAIEE
;
A
#
# COMPACT_ATOMS: atom_id res chain seq x y z
N MET A 1 -15.51 -16.72 -25.38
CA MET A 1 -15.45 -16.21 -26.77
C MET A 1 -14.76 -17.25 -27.63
N ARG A 2 -15.28 -17.53 -28.83
CA ARG A 2 -14.69 -18.55 -29.73
C ARG A 2 -13.66 -17.91 -30.64
N LYS A 3 -12.52 -18.58 -30.81
CA LYS A 3 -11.42 -18.15 -31.70
C LYS A 3 -11.87 -18.11 -33.16
N ASP A 4 -12.72 -19.06 -33.56
CA ASP A 4 -13.22 -19.22 -34.93
C ASP A 4 -14.17 -18.09 -35.38
N ARG A 5 -14.54 -17.19 -34.48
CA ARG A 5 -15.38 -16.01 -34.74
C ARG A 5 -14.63 -14.72 -34.42
N ASP A 6 -13.30 -14.74 -34.51
CA ASP A 6 -12.42 -13.61 -34.19
C ASP A 6 -12.71 -12.97 -32.82
N TYR A 7 -13.14 -13.78 -31.86
CA TYR A 7 -13.50 -13.34 -30.51
C TYR A 7 -14.69 -12.36 -30.44
N PHE A 8 -15.47 -12.17 -31.51
CA PHE A 8 -16.67 -11.35 -31.44
C PHE A 8 -17.69 -11.94 -30.43
N PRO A 9 -18.27 -11.11 -29.56
CA PRO A 9 -19.28 -11.56 -28.61
C PRO A 9 -20.55 -11.94 -29.35
N VAL A 10 -21.06 -13.14 -29.09
CA VAL A 10 -22.36 -13.60 -29.59
C VAL A 10 -23.25 -13.83 -28.38
N VAL A 11 -24.39 -13.14 -28.36
CA VAL A 11 -25.40 -13.31 -27.32
C VAL A 11 -26.05 -14.68 -27.50
N LEU A 12 -25.82 -15.58 -26.55
CA LEU A 12 -26.39 -16.93 -26.56
C LEU A 12 -27.77 -16.97 -25.92
N ALA A 13 -27.96 -16.17 -24.88
CA ALA A 13 -29.21 -16.00 -24.16
C ALA A 13 -29.26 -14.59 -23.60
N SER A 14 -30.44 -13.98 -23.65
CA SER A 14 -30.75 -12.72 -22.97
C SER A 14 -31.95 -12.96 -22.06
N PRO A 15 -31.88 -12.62 -20.76
CA PRO A 15 -33.06 -12.67 -19.91
C PRO A 15 -34.05 -11.58 -20.33
N GLU A 16 -35.35 -11.82 -20.14
CA GLU A 16 -36.38 -10.82 -20.40
C GLU A 16 -36.27 -9.62 -19.43
N LYS A 17 -35.88 -9.89 -18.18
CA LYS A 17 -35.56 -8.88 -17.16
C LYS A 17 -34.23 -9.21 -16.51
N CYS A 18 -33.31 -8.25 -16.52
CA CYS A 18 -32.06 -8.36 -15.78
C CYS A 18 -32.33 -8.12 -14.29
N ARG A 19 -31.79 -8.98 -13.42
CA ARG A 19 -31.89 -8.80 -11.97
C ARG A 19 -31.21 -7.51 -11.55
N THR A 20 -31.84 -6.79 -10.62
CA THR A 20 -31.27 -5.59 -9.98
C THR A 20 -30.71 -5.91 -8.60
N GLU A 21 -29.84 -5.06 -8.05
CA GLU A 21 -29.22 -5.27 -6.73
C GLU A 21 -30.24 -5.47 -5.59
N LYS A 22 -31.45 -4.91 -5.74
CA LYS A 22 -32.55 -5.05 -4.78
C LYS A 22 -33.20 -6.43 -4.78
N GLU A 23 -33.08 -7.16 -5.89
CA GLU A 23 -33.66 -8.49 -6.07
C GLU A 23 -32.72 -9.60 -5.57
N ILE A 24 -31.48 -9.25 -5.23
CA ILE A 24 -30.51 -10.16 -4.62
C ILE A 24 -30.84 -10.26 -3.14
N GLY A 25 -31.20 -11.47 -2.70
CA GLY A 25 -31.52 -11.72 -1.31
C GLY A 25 -30.29 -11.57 -0.40
N PRO A 26 -30.43 -11.12 0.86
CA PRO A 26 -29.30 -10.96 1.77
C PRO A 26 -28.60 -12.29 2.12
N THR A 27 -29.28 -13.42 1.87
CA THR A 27 -28.79 -14.78 2.12
C THR A 27 -28.29 -15.47 0.84
N GLU A 28 -28.39 -14.81 -0.32
CA GLU A 28 -27.95 -15.37 -1.60
C GLU A 28 -26.42 -15.36 -1.67
N GLN A 29 -25.82 -16.55 -1.85
CA GLN A 29 -24.37 -16.69 -1.94
C GLN A 29 -23.90 -16.34 -3.35
N LEU A 30 -23.43 -15.10 -3.53
CA LEU A 30 -22.88 -14.61 -4.82
C LEU A 30 -21.46 -15.12 -5.11
N ASP A 31 -20.72 -15.56 -4.10
CA ASP A 31 -19.37 -16.08 -4.28
C ASP A 31 -19.39 -17.58 -4.56
N PHE A 32 -19.28 -17.92 -5.85
CA PHE A 32 -19.25 -19.29 -6.33
C PHE A 32 -17.97 -20.05 -5.96
N LYS A 33 -16.88 -19.36 -5.57
CA LYS A 33 -15.65 -20.05 -5.13
C LYS A 33 -15.87 -20.83 -3.84
N LEU A 34 -16.74 -20.32 -2.96
CA LEU A 34 -17.09 -20.96 -1.69
C LEU A 34 -17.82 -22.30 -1.90
N HIS A 35 -18.64 -22.42 -2.94
CA HIS A 35 -19.37 -23.66 -3.24
C HIS A 35 -18.42 -24.79 -3.65
N ILE A 36 -17.37 -24.48 -4.42
CA ILE A 36 -16.36 -25.47 -4.85
C ILE A 36 -15.60 -26.04 -3.64
N MET A 37 -15.43 -25.22 -2.60
CA MET A 37 -14.64 -25.56 -1.42
C MET A 37 -15.50 -26.02 -0.23
N ASN A 38 -16.70 -26.56 -0.45
CA ASN A 38 -17.61 -27.02 0.62
C ASN A 38 -17.83 -25.96 1.73
N ASN A 39 -18.01 -24.69 1.34
CA ASN A 39 -18.10 -23.54 2.25
C ASN A 39 -16.87 -23.30 3.14
N LYS A 40 -15.72 -23.87 2.79
CA LYS A 40 -14.44 -23.59 3.44
C LYS A 40 -13.70 -22.50 2.69
N VAL A 41 -13.18 -21.52 3.41
CA VAL A 41 -12.29 -20.51 2.87
C VAL A 41 -10.86 -20.98 3.10
N GLU A 42 -10.06 -21.13 2.05
CA GLU A 42 -8.62 -21.39 2.20
C GLU A 42 -7.96 -20.16 2.82
N ALA A 43 -7.45 -20.31 4.04
CA ALA A 43 -6.59 -19.29 4.62
C ALA A 43 -5.26 -19.28 3.85
N PRO A 44 -4.80 -18.12 3.35
CA PRO A 44 -3.50 -18.06 2.70
C PRO A 44 -2.42 -18.47 3.71
N ALA A 45 -1.48 -19.30 3.27
CA ALA A 45 -0.36 -19.71 4.09
C ALA A 45 0.39 -18.46 4.60
N LYS A 46 0.77 -18.45 5.88
CA LYS A 46 1.55 -17.36 6.45
C LYS A 46 2.86 -17.26 5.66
N LYS A 47 3.19 -16.07 5.18
CA LYS A 47 4.46 -15.82 4.50
C LYS A 47 5.61 -16.16 5.44
N PHE A 48 6.65 -16.82 4.90
CA PHE A 48 7.87 -17.11 5.66
C PHE A 48 8.50 -15.79 6.14
N GLU A 49 8.74 -15.69 7.44
CA GLU A 49 9.43 -14.56 8.06
C GLU A 49 10.85 -15.01 8.42
N PRO A 50 11.90 -14.38 7.83
CA PRO A 50 13.28 -14.62 8.26
C PRO A 50 13.48 -14.34 9.75
N PHE A 51 14.45 -15.03 10.37
CA PHE A 51 14.69 -14.93 11.82
C PHE A 51 14.99 -13.50 12.31
N TYR A 52 15.67 -12.70 11.48
CA TYR A 52 16.08 -11.34 11.82
C TYR A 52 14.94 -10.31 11.79
N VAL A 53 13.75 -10.67 11.27
CA VAL A 53 12.60 -9.75 11.18
C VAL A 53 12.17 -9.24 12.56
N LYS A 54 12.39 -10.05 13.60
CA LYS A 54 12.03 -9.71 14.99
C LYS A 54 13.12 -8.93 15.73
N PHE A 55 14.28 -8.71 15.12
CA PHE A 55 15.37 -8.01 15.79
C PHE A 55 15.14 -6.51 15.86
N PRO A 56 15.53 -5.84 16.96
CA PRO A 56 15.41 -4.39 17.10
C PRO A 56 16.12 -3.61 15.99
N SER A 57 17.26 -4.11 15.51
CA SER A 57 18.03 -3.53 14.39
C SER A 57 17.22 -3.51 13.10
N TYR A 58 16.59 -4.62 12.75
CA TYR A 58 15.75 -4.74 11.56
C TYR A 58 14.52 -3.84 11.64
N ILE A 59 13.86 -3.78 12.81
CA ILE A 59 12.70 -2.89 13.02
C ILE A 59 13.11 -1.42 12.85
N LYS A 60 14.27 -1.03 13.39
CA LYS A 60 14.82 0.32 13.21
C LYS A 60 15.10 0.62 11.75
N GLU A 61 15.77 -0.29 11.04
CA GLU A 61 16.07 -0.14 9.62
C GLU A 61 14.81 -0.03 8.77
N MET A 62 13.77 -0.85 9.03
CA MET A 62 12.50 -0.78 8.31
C MET A 62 11.82 0.58 8.49
N LYS A 63 11.82 1.14 9.70
CA LYS A 63 11.28 2.50 9.96
C LYS A 63 12.04 3.57 9.19
N ASP A 64 13.36 3.45 9.11
CA ASP A 64 14.20 4.39 8.36
C ASP A 64 13.93 4.26 6.84
N ARG A 65 13.79 3.04 6.33
CA ARG A 65 13.43 2.77 4.92
C ARG A 65 12.01 3.23 4.57
N GLU A 66 11.03 3.09 5.46
CA GLU A 66 9.65 3.54 5.21
C GLU A 66 9.56 5.02 4.83
N ARG A 67 10.40 5.86 5.45
CA ARG A 67 10.49 7.29 5.12
C ARG A 67 10.90 7.57 3.67
N THR A 68 11.63 6.64 3.05
CA THR A 68 12.06 6.74 1.64
C THR A 68 11.10 6.07 0.67
N ARG A 69 10.28 5.11 1.13
CA ARG A 69 9.43 4.27 0.27
C ARG A 69 8.23 5.01 -0.32
N ASN A 70 7.70 6.01 0.39
CA ASN A 70 6.61 6.85 -0.11
C ASN A 70 7.07 8.30 -0.27
N GLN A 71 7.51 8.63 -1.49
CA GLN A 71 8.05 9.95 -1.83
C GLN A 71 7.04 11.08 -1.52
N LYS A 72 5.73 10.84 -1.64
CA LYS A 72 4.68 11.82 -1.33
C LYS A 72 4.57 12.09 0.17
N GLN A 73 4.59 11.05 1.00
CA GLN A 73 4.57 11.20 2.46
C GLN A 73 5.86 11.83 2.98
N SER A 74 7.01 11.49 2.38
CA SER A 74 8.29 12.12 2.68
C SER A 74 8.28 13.63 2.40
N LYS A 75 7.74 14.04 1.24
CA LYS A 75 7.53 15.46 0.89
C LYS A 75 6.63 16.17 1.91
N MET A 76 5.50 15.56 2.30
CA MET A 76 4.60 16.12 3.30
C MET A 76 5.28 16.30 4.66
N TYR A 77 6.03 15.29 5.12
CA TYR A 77 6.78 15.36 6.37
C TYR A 77 7.79 16.52 6.37
N HIS A 78 8.52 16.71 5.26
CA HIS A 78 9.46 17.83 5.14
C HIS A 78 8.75 19.19 5.19
N LEU A 79 7.64 19.34 4.49
CA LEU A 79 6.84 20.57 4.53
C LEU A 79 6.31 20.84 5.95
N VAL A 80 5.80 19.85 6.67
CA VAL A 80 5.29 20.03 8.04
C VAL A 80 6.41 20.37 9.03
N LYS A 81 7.56 19.68 8.94
CA LYS A 81 8.63 19.81 9.93
C LYS A 81 9.53 21.03 9.70
N TYR A 82 9.80 21.34 8.44
CA TYR A 82 10.79 22.36 8.06
C TYR A 82 10.17 23.54 7.28
N ASN A 83 8.84 23.55 7.08
CA ASN A 83 8.10 24.53 6.27
C ASN A 83 8.57 24.64 4.80
N CYS A 84 9.43 23.73 4.35
CA CYS A 84 9.94 23.68 2.99
C CYS A 84 10.48 22.28 2.68
N TYR A 85 10.68 22.00 1.39
CA TYR A 85 11.32 20.76 0.97
C TYR A 85 12.83 20.85 1.18
N LYS A 86 13.38 20.01 2.07
CA LYS A 86 14.82 19.97 2.37
C LYS A 86 15.42 18.60 2.08
N SER A 87 16.63 18.60 1.56
CA SER A 87 17.46 17.40 1.48
C SER A 87 18.17 17.14 2.81
N PHE A 88 18.68 15.92 3.01
CA PHE A 88 19.50 15.59 4.18
C PHE A 88 20.81 16.38 4.24
N LEU A 89 21.37 16.80 3.08
CA LEU A 89 22.56 17.65 3.04
C LEU A 89 22.26 19.04 3.59
N ASN A 90 21.17 19.66 3.13
CA ASN A 90 20.82 21.03 3.52
C ASN A 90 20.58 21.12 5.03
N ILE A 91 19.89 20.13 5.62
CA ILE A 91 19.67 20.06 7.07
C ILE A 91 21.01 19.99 7.82
N ARG A 92 21.94 19.14 7.36
CA ARG A 92 23.24 18.97 8.01
C ARG A 92 24.09 20.23 7.94
N GLU A 93 24.06 20.94 6.82
CA GLU A 93 24.82 22.18 6.63
C GLU A 93 24.26 23.32 7.49
N GLU A 94 22.95 23.50 7.52
CA GLU A 94 22.30 24.48 8.40
C GLU A 94 22.56 24.22 9.89
N GLU A 95 22.55 22.95 10.32
CA GLU A 95 22.89 22.58 11.70
C GLU A 95 24.35 22.92 12.02
N LYS A 96 25.27 22.69 11.09
CA LYS A 96 26.68 23.10 11.24
C LYS A 96 26.82 24.61 11.34
N GLU A 97 26.15 25.38 10.50
CA GLU A 97 26.20 26.85 10.58
C GLU A 97 25.64 27.38 11.90
N LYS A 98 24.49 26.86 12.34
CA LYS A 98 23.92 27.19 13.66
C LYS A 98 24.88 26.87 14.79
N SER A 99 25.60 25.74 14.72
CA SER A 99 26.59 25.37 15.74
C SER A 99 27.79 26.32 15.78
N LYS A 100 28.22 26.84 14.62
CA LYS A 100 29.31 27.84 14.53
C LYS A 100 28.86 29.19 15.09
N LEU A 101 27.67 29.64 14.72
CA LEU A 101 27.06 30.88 15.23
C LEU A 101 26.91 30.86 16.75
N LYS A 102 26.47 29.72 17.30
CA LYS A 102 26.32 29.57 18.75
C LYS A 102 27.66 29.66 19.49
N LYS A 103 28.71 29.03 18.95
CA LYS A 103 30.07 29.14 19.50
C LYS A 103 30.61 30.57 19.46
N ALA A 104 30.37 31.30 18.37
CA ALA A 104 30.79 32.69 18.22
C ALA A 104 30.00 33.69 19.09
N ILE A 105 28.87 33.30 19.67
CA ILE A 105 28.08 34.10 20.64
C ILE A 105 28.51 33.79 22.08
N GLU A 106 29.04 32.59 22.33
CA GLU A 106 29.54 32.15 23.63
C GLU A 106 31.01 32.58 23.90
N GLU A 107 31.77 32.90 22.84
CA GLU A 107 33.09 33.58 22.89
C GLU A 107 32.96 35.10 23.00
#